data_AF-A0A7J9ZNH3-F1
#
_entry.id   AF-A0A7J9ZNH3-F1
#
_cell.length_a   1.000
_cell.length_b   1.000
_cell.length_c   1.000
_cell.angle_alpha   90.00
_cell.angle_beta   90.00
_cell.angle_gamma   90.00
#
_symmetry.space_group_name_H-M   'P 1'
#
loop_
_entity.id
_entity.type
_entity.pdbx_description
1 polymer ?
#
loop_
_entity_poly.entity_id
_entity_poly.type
_entity_poly.pdbx_seq_one_letter_code
_entity_poly.pdbx_strand_id
1 'polypeptide(L)'
;MSMAEHRRFHEPAPDALTRLRRYLLAVMIRQGRDEGTFDVTHPDETAVIVAGMGLQLADALIDAFSEPAAGERRTALVRASLEALERVLGAPAGSLADLTPTIADATMLSG
;
A
#
# COMPACT_ATOMS: atom_id res chain seq x y z
N MET A 1 21.25 6.59 43.66
CA MET A 1 19.90 6.73 43.06
C MET A 1 20.07 7.57 41.78
N SER A 2 20.09 6.94 40.61
CA SER A 2 20.48 7.55 39.32
C SER A 2 19.30 7.57 38.36
N MET A 3 19.19 8.65 37.58
CA MET A 3 18.16 8.92 36.55
C MET A 3 18.22 7.94 35.37
N ALA A 4 17.90 6.66 35.59
CA ALA A 4 17.83 5.65 34.54
C ALA A 4 16.42 5.03 34.40
N GLU A 5 15.38 5.67 34.96
CA GLU A 5 13.98 5.20 34.89
C GLU A 5 13.04 6.17 34.15
N HIS A 6 13.53 6.86 33.12
CA HIS A 6 12.69 7.78 32.35
C HIS A 6 12.92 7.74 30.84
N ARG A 7 12.88 6.54 30.27
CA ARG A 7 12.48 6.40 28.86
C ARG A 7 11.88 5.03 28.60
N ARG A 8 10.68 4.83 29.15
CA ARG A 8 9.70 3.95 28.51
C ARG A 8 9.38 4.65 27.18
N PHE A 9 10.16 4.35 26.14
CA PHE A 9 9.90 4.76 24.76
C PHE A 9 8.52 4.21 24.42
N HIS A 10 7.50 5.03 24.65
CA HIS A 10 6.23 4.85 23.99
C HIS A 10 6.53 5.17 22.53
N GLU A 11 6.86 4.17 21.73
CA GLU A 11 6.62 4.29 20.29
C GLU A 11 5.20 4.84 20.16
N PRO A 12 4.99 5.94 19.42
CA PRO A 12 3.65 6.43 19.20
C PRO A 12 2.89 5.27 18.55
N ALA A 13 1.82 4.82 19.21
CA ALA A 13 0.93 3.82 18.61
C ALA A 13 0.60 4.30 17.20
N PRO A 14 0.77 3.49 16.14
CA PRO A 14 0.64 3.91 14.76
C PRO A 14 -0.61 4.77 14.63
N ASP A 15 -0.49 5.98 14.10
CA ASP A 15 -1.51 7.02 14.24
C ASP A 15 -2.92 6.52 13.90
N ALA A 16 -3.95 7.17 14.45
CA ALA A 16 -5.33 6.71 14.30
C ALA A 16 -5.73 6.50 12.83
N LEU A 17 -5.14 7.28 11.92
CA LEU A 17 -5.30 7.15 10.48
C LEU A 17 -4.72 5.83 9.94
N THR A 18 -3.52 5.44 10.36
CA THR A 18 -2.88 4.17 10.00
C THR A 18 -3.68 2.97 10.50
N ARG A 19 -4.29 3.06 11.69
CA ARG A 19 -5.17 2.01 12.20
C ARG A 19 -6.48 1.94 11.41
N LEU A 20 -7.08 3.08 11.11
CA LEU A 20 -8.30 3.15 10.30
C LEU A 20 -8.08 2.58 8.90
N ARG A 21 -6.97 2.94 8.22
CA ARG A 21 -6.64 2.45 6.89
C ARG A 21 -6.49 0.93 6.87
N ARG A 22 -5.79 0.35 7.85
CA ARG A 22 -5.66 -1.11 7.99
C ARG A 22 -7.00 -1.80 8.24
N TYR A 23 -7.83 -1.22 9.11
CA TYR A 23 -9.17 -1.73 9.37
C TYR A 23 -10.03 -1.75 8.10
N LEU A 24 -10.06 -0.63 7.36
CA LEU A 24 -10.84 -0.53 6.11
C LEU A 24 -10.34 -1.51 5.05
N LEU A 25 -9.01 -1.67 4.91
CA LEU A 25 -8.43 -2.68 4.03
C LEU A 25 -8.88 -4.09 4.42
N ALA A 26 -8.85 -4.43 5.71
CA ALA A 26 -9.30 -5.73 6.16
C ALA A 26 -10.79 -5.97 5.89
N VAL A 27 -11.63 -4.93 6.02
CA VAL A 27 -13.06 -5.00 5.66
C VAL A 27 -13.23 -5.28 4.16
N MET A 28 -12.55 -4.54 3.29
CA MET A 28 -12.64 -4.73 1.83
C MET A 28 -12.11 -6.10 1.40
N ILE A 29 -11.02 -6.57 2.01
CA ILE A 29 -10.44 -7.88 1.68
C ILE A 29 -11.36 -9.02 2.12
N ARG A 30 -11.98 -8.93 3.31
CA ARG A 30 -13.00 -9.90 3.74
C ARG A 30 -14.18 -9.92 2.77
N GLN A 31 -14.70 -8.76 2.41
CA GLN A 31 -15.80 -8.67 1.46
C GLN A 31 -15.43 -9.33 0.12
N GLY A 32 -14.29 -8.97 -0.47
CA GLY A 32 -13.88 -9.57 -1.74
C GLY A 32 -13.64 -11.08 -1.66
N ARG A 33 -13.20 -11.60 -0.51
CA ARG A 33 -13.13 -13.04 -0.25
C ARG A 33 -14.53 -13.68 -0.20
N ASP A 34 -15.45 -13.08 0.56
CA ASP A 34 -16.81 -13.60 0.71
C ASP A 34 -17.57 -13.58 -0.63
N GLU A 35 -17.24 -12.64 -1.51
CA GLU A 35 -17.76 -12.53 -2.89
C GLU A 35 -17.04 -13.46 -3.89
N GLY A 36 -15.93 -14.11 -3.50
CA GLY A 36 -15.11 -14.96 -4.38
C GLY A 36 -14.21 -14.20 -5.35
N THR A 37 -14.08 -12.89 -5.19
CA THR A 37 -13.18 -12.02 -5.97
C THR A 37 -11.72 -12.18 -5.55
N PHE A 38 -11.48 -12.43 -4.26
CA PHE A 38 -10.15 -12.61 -3.68
C PHE A 38 -9.98 -14.02 -3.09
N ASP A 39 -8.79 -14.59 -3.25
CA ASP A 39 -8.39 -15.86 -2.62
C ASP A 39 -7.41 -15.59 -1.48
N VAL A 40 -7.96 -15.26 -0.31
CA VAL A 40 -7.18 -14.85 0.88
C VAL A 40 -7.58 -15.64 2.11
N THR A 41 -6.62 -16.37 2.69
CA THR A 41 -6.85 -17.15 3.93
C THR A 41 -6.85 -16.27 5.19
N HIS A 42 -6.01 -15.23 5.22
CA HIS A 42 -5.71 -14.40 6.39
C HIS A 42 -5.97 -12.91 6.11
N PRO A 43 -7.24 -12.46 6.08
CA PRO A 43 -7.59 -11.14 5.56
C PRO A 43 -7.02 -9.97 6.37
N ASP A 44 -6.90 -10.09 7.70
CA ASP A 44 -6.36 -9.04 8.55
C ASP A 44 -4.83 -8.89 8.39
N GLU A 45 -4.10 -10.00 8.30
CA GLU A 45 -2.67 -10.01 8.02
C GLU A 45 -2.38 -9.52 6.59
N THR A 46 -3.18 -9.93 5.61
CA THR A 46 -3.08 -9.44 4.24
C THR A 46 -3.30 -7.93 4.17
N ALA A 47 -4.22 -7.37 4.96
CA ALA A 47 -4.42 -5.93 5.03
C ALA A 47 -3.18 -5.17 5.53
N VAL A 48 -2.42 -5.75 6.47
CA VAL A 48 -1.14 -5.19 6.94
C VAL A 48 -0.10 -5.19 5.81
N ILE A 49 0.01 -6.30 5.07
CA ILE A 49 0.94 -6.44 3.95
C ILE A 49 0.61 -5.42 2.85
N VAL A 50 -0.65 -5.36 2.42
CA VAL A 50 -1.14 -4.42 1.40
C VAL A 50 -0.90 -2.96 1.82
N ALA A 51 -1.14 -2.62 3.08
CA ALA A 51 -0.85 -1.29 3.60
C ALA A 51 0.65 -0.96 3.50
N GLY A 52 1.53 -1.91 3.84
CA GLY A 52 2.99 -1.76 3.71
C GLY A 52 3.43 -1.56 2.27
N MET A 53 2.89 -2.35 1.33
CA MET A 53 3.17 -2.21 -0.10
C MET A 53 2.80 -0.81 -0.61
N GLY A 54 1.67 -0.25 -0.17
CA GLY A 54 1.25 1.09 -0.54
C GLY A 54 2.20 2.19 -0.03
N LEU A 55 2.80 2.02 1.15
CA LEU A 55 3.82 2.95 1.67
C LEU A 55 5.12 2.84 0.87
N GLN A 56 5.57 1.62 0.59
CA GLN A 56 6.79 1.40 -0.20
C GLN A 56 6.66 1.93 -1.64
N LEU A 57 5.47 1.81 -2.25
CA LEU A 57 5.19 2.43 -3.54
C LEU A 57 5.25 3.96 -3.45
N ALA A 58 4.69 4.57 -2.40
CA ALA A 58 4.75 6.01 -2.20
C ALA A 58 6.20 6.52 -2.10
N ASP A 59 7.03 5.84 -1.32
CA ASP A 59 8.46 6.16 -1.20
C ASP A 59 9.19 6.05 -2.55
N ALA A 60 8.97 4.95 -3.28
CA ALA A 60 9.58 4.74 -4.60
C ALA A 60 9.12 5.78 -5.65
N LEU A 61 7.88 6.26 -5.55
CA LEU A 61 7.36 7.33 -6.40
C LEU A 61 8.00 8.67 -6.05
N ILE A 62 8.13 9.01 -4.77
CA ILE A 62 8.82 10.23 -4.30
C ILE A 62 10.24 10.30 -4.87
N ASP A 63 10.99 9.19 -4.80
CA ASP A 63 12.33 9.10 -5.38
C ASP A 63 12.29 9.34 -6.90
N ALA A 64 11.33 8.73 -7.60
CA ALA A 64 11.18 8.87 -9.05
C ALA A 64 10.70 10.26 -9.50
N PHE A 65 10.20 11.13 -8.61
CA PHE A 65 9.89 12.53 -8.95
C PHE A 65 11.12 13.43 -8.94
N SER A 66 12.16 13.05 -8.22
CA SER A 66 13.42 13.81 -8.20
C SER A 66 14.16 13.72 -9.54
N GLU A 67 13.70 12.86 -10.46
CA GLU A 67 14.24 12.66 -11.80
C GLU A 67 13.22 13.13 -12.89
N PRO A 68 13.45 14.29 -13.55
CA PRO A 68 12.51 14.86 -14.52
C PRO A 68 12.14 13.93 -15.70
N ALA A 69 13.03 13.01 -16.08
CA ALA A 69 12.84 12.08 -17.19
C ALA A 69 12.26 10.70 -16.78
N ALA A 70 11.88 10.50 -15.51
CA ALA A 70 11.49 9.18 -14.99
C ALA A 70 10.01 8.79 -15.24
N GLY A 71 9.34 9.36 -16.26
CA GLY A 71 7.92 9.08 -16.54
C GLY A 71 7.63 7.59 -16.78
N GLU A 72 8.41 6.93 -17.63
CA GLU A 72 8.26 5.49 -17.89
C GLU A 72 8.55 4.65 -16.64
N ARG A 73 9.52 5.07 -15.82
CA ARG A 73 9.87 4.40 -14.55
C ARG A 73 8.72 4.48 -13.56
N ARG A 74 8.06 5.64 -13.43
CA ARG A 74 6.87 5.80 -12.56
C ARG A 74 5.74 4.89 -12.99
N THR A 75 5.41 4.86 -14.28
CA THR A 75 4.39 3.95 -14.82
C THR A 75 4.74 2.48 -14.57
N ALA A 76 6.00 2.09 -14.76
CA ALA A 76 6.46 0.72 -14.49
C ALA A 76 6.35 0.35 -13.00
N LEU A 77 6.68 1.27 -12.08
CA LEU A 77 6.53 1.08 -10.64
C LEU A 77 5.07 0.87 -10.22
N VAL A 78 4.16 1.70 -10.74
CA VAL A 78 2.71 1.57 -10.49
C VAL A 78 2.22 0.22 -11.00
N ARG A 79 2.51 -0.14 -12.26
CA ARG A 79 2.07 -1.42 -12.85
C ARG A 79 2.59 -2.61 -12.05
N ALA A 80 3.89 -2.64 -11.73
CA ALA A 80 4.49 -3.73 -10.97
C ALA A 80 3.86 -3.86 -9.57
N SER A 81 3.50 -2.73 -8.93
CA SER A 81 2.85 -2.73 -7.63
C SER A 81 1.41 -3.26 -7.70
N LEU A 82 0.66 -2.89 -8.74
CA LEU A 82 -0.69 -3.40 -8.98
C LEU A 82 -0.68 -4.91 -9.25
N GLU A 83 0.24 -5.40 -10.08
CA GLU A 83 0.41 -6.83 -10.30
C GLU A 83 0.79 -7.58 -9.01
N ALA A 84 1.62 -6.98 -8.15
CA ALA A 84 1.96 -7.56 -6.86
C ALA A 84 0.73 -7.62 -5.94
N LEU A 85 -0.08 -6.56 -5.92
CA LEU A 85 -1.34 -6.53 -5.15
C LEU A 85 -2.30 -7.62 -5.61
N GLU A 86 -2.48 -7.81 -6.92
CA GLU A 86 -3.30 -8.87 -7.48
C GLU A 86 -2.86 -10.26 -6.97
N ARG A 87 -1.55 -10.53 -6.99
CA ARG A 87 -0.99 -11.80 -6.49
C ARG A 87 -1.20 -11.99 -4.99
N VAL A 88 -1.02 -10.93 -4.20
CA VAL A 88 -1.22 -10.97 -2.73
C VAL A 88 -2.69 -11.19 -2.37
N LEU A 89 -3.61 -10.64 -3.16
CA LEU A 89 -5.05 -10.78 -2.96
C LEU A 89 -5.64 -12.05 -3.60
N GLY A 90 -4.85 -12.79 -4.39
CA GLY A 90 -5.38 -13.88 -5.22
C GLY A 90 -6.43 -13.39 -6.22
N ALA A 91 -6.35 -12.13 -6.64
CA ALA A 91 -7.27 -11.53 -7.60
C ALA A 91 -6.94 -11.97 -9.04
N PRO A 92 -7.90 -11.90 -9.97
CA PRO A 92 -7.62 -12.14 -11.38
C PRO A 92 -6.53 -11.20 -11.91
N ALA A 93 -5.60 -11.76 -12.70
CA ALA A 93 -4.53 -10.98 -13.30
C ALA A 93 -5.11 -9.87 -14.20
N GLY A 94 -4.61 -8.65 -14.04
CA GLY A 94 -5.05 -7.47 -14.77
C GLY A 94 -6.35 -6.84 -14.25
N SER A 95 -6.97 -7.37 -13.20
CA SER A 95 -8.17 -6.77 -12.58
C SER A 95 -7.95 -5.35 -12.05
N LEU A 96 -6.71 -4.95 -11.79
CA LEU A 96 -6.32 -3.61 -11.37
C LEU A 96 -5.59 -2.82 -12.45
N ALA A 97 -5.36 -3.38 -13.65
CA ALA A 97 -4.53 -2.76 -14.68
C ALA A 97 -5.06 -1.39 -15.14
N ASP A 98 -6.38 -1.22 -15.18
CA ASP A 98 -7.06 0.03 -15.56
C ASP A 98 -6.82 1.18 -14.58
N LEU A 99 -6.30 0.89 -13.38
CA LEU A 99 -5.90 1.92 -12.41
C LEU A 99 -4.51 2.49 -12.71
N THR A 100 -3.69 1.82 -13.54
CA THR A 100 -2.33 2.27 -13.86
C THR A 100 -2.28 3.69 -14.44
N PRO A 101 -3.08 4.04 -15.47
CA PRO A 101 -3.08 5.39 -16.04
C PRO A 101 -3.54 6.41 -15.00
N THR A 102 -4.61 6.10 -14.27
CA THR A 102 -5.19 6.99 -13.25
C THR A 102 -4.18 7.33 -12.14
N ILE A 103 -3.48 6.33 -11.60
CA ILE A 103 -2.49 6.52 -10.54
C ILE A 103 -1.26 7.22 -11.09
N ALA A 104 -0.79 6.84 -12.28
CA ALA A 104 0.34 7.50 -12.93
C ALA A 104 0.03 8.99 -13.19
N ASP A 105 -1.14 9.33 -13.73
CA ASP A 105 -1.53 10.71 -14.01
C ASP A 105 -1.70 11.54 -12.74
N ALA A 106 -2.30 10.96 -11.68
CA ALA A 106 -2.41 11.61 -10.38
C ALA A 106 -1.03 11.93 -9.78
N THR A 107 -0.05 11.05 -10.01
CA THR A 107 1.34 11.30 -9.61
C THR A 107 1.94 12.42 -10.47
N MET A 108 1.72 12.44 -11.79
CA MET A 108 2.26 13.49 -12.68
C MET A 108 1.78 14.92 -12.38
N LEU A 109 0.58 15.11 -11.83
CA LEU A 109 0.00 16.42 -11.49
C LEU A 109 0.60 17.07 -10.22
N SER A 110 1.43 16.34 -9.47
CA SER A 110 1.99 16.79 -8.19
C SER A 110 3.44 17.30 -8.30
N GLY A 111 4.00 17.39 -9.51
CA GLY A 111 5.38 17.80 -9.80
C GLY A 111 5.51 19.17 -10.45
#